data_AF-A0A946DHM4-F1
#
_entry.id   AF-A0A946DHM4-F1
#
_cell.length_a   1.000
_cell.length_b   1.000
_cell.length_c   1.000
_cell.angle_alpha   90.00
_cell.angle_beta   90.00
_cell.angle_gamma   90.00
#
_symmetry.space_group_name_H-M   'P 1'
#
loop_
_entity.id
_entity.type
_entity.pdbx_description
1 polymer ?
#
loop_
_entity_poly.entity_id
_entity_poly.type
_entity_poly.pdbx_seq_one_letter_code
_entity_poly.pdbx_strand_id
1 'polypeptide(L)'
;MNINWIKDLENHINNSEVKEFLQGKNLQEIFPRGYRDDFKVIDAYEDFIKISHLVKLQALQVKLTDDSQAKQFYIKLYSLDKAVTLSQSMSILESMGLEVLLEKPYQLKLNGNSVWLHHFTLQRCHELCAYDHGKMPRY
;
A
#
# COMPACT_ATOMS: atom_id res chain seq x y z
N MET A 1 24.96 4.72 1.94
CA MET A 1 23.61 5.14 2.38
C MET A 1 23.06 6.02 1.26
N ASN A 2 21.96 5.63 0.62
CA ASN A 2 21.54 6.16 -0.69
C ASN A 2 20.99 7.60 -0.59
N ILE A 3 21.87 8.60 -0.49
CA ILE A 3 21.55 10.04 -0.45
C ILE A 3 20.82 10.49 -1.73
N ASN A 4 20.93 9.73 -2.82
CA ASN A 4 20.28 10.06 -4.09
C ASN A 4 18.76 9.84 -4.05
N TRP A 5 18.25 8.86 -3.31
CA TRP A 5 16.81 8.53 -3.34
C TRP A 5 15.90 9.71 -2.95
N ILE A 6 16.25 10.45 -1.89
CA ILE A 6 15.46 11.61 -1.44
C ILE A 6 15.56 12.76 -2.44
N LYS A 7 16.78 13.05 -2.94
CA LYS A 7 17.00 14.11 -3.92
C LYS A 7 16.28 13.84 -5.24
N ASP A 8 16.33 12.60 -5.70
CA ASP A 8 15.63 12.16 -6.90
C ASP A 8 14.13 12.34 -6.71
N LEU A 9 13.59 11.95 -5.56
CA LEU A 9 12.18 12.15 -5.23
C LEU A 9 11.78 13.64 -5.19
N GLU A 10 12.60 14.51 -4.58
CA GLU A 10 12.37 15.96 -4.59
C GLU A 10 12.29 16.51 -6.02
N ASN A 11 13.17 16.04 -6.91
CA ASN A 11 13.16 16.43 -8.32
C ASN A 11 11.86 16.03 -9.03
N HIS A 12 11.36 14.81 -8.78
CA HIS A 12 10.07 14.35 -9.31
C HIS A 12 8.90 15.18 -8.76
N ILE A 13 8.95 15.59 -7.49
CA ILE A 13 7.86 16.36 -6.84
C ILE A 13 7.82 17.81 -7.34
N ASN A 14 8.97 18.44 -7.60
CA ASN A 14 9.07 19.89 -7.85
C ASN A 14 8.24 20.43 -9.03
N ASN A 15 7.84 19.56 -9.96
CA ASN A 15 7.01 19.90 -11.13
C ASN A 15 5.70 19.09 -11.19
N SER A 16 5.17 18.69 -10.03
CA SER A 16 3.99 17.82 -9.92
C SER A 16 2.83 18.45 -9.13
N GLU A 17 1.64 17.84 -9.24
CA GLU A 17 0.45 18.24 -8.50
C GLU A 17 0.56 18.07 -6.98
N VAL A 18 1.47 17.20 -6.51
CA VAL A 18 1.68 16.95 -5.08
C VAL A 18 2.70 17.91 -4.43
N LYS A 19 3.28 18.83 -5.20
CA LYS A 19 4.27 19.81 -4.70
C LYS A 19 3.73 20.64 -3.55
N GLU A 20 2.57 21.25 -3.72
CA GLU A 20 1.94 22.10 -2.71
C GLU A 20 1.59 21.29 -1.45
N PHE A 21 1.14 20.05 -1.63
CA PHE A 21 0.85 19.13 -0.54
C PHE A 21 2.09 18.77 0.31
N LEU A 22 3.26 18.72 -0.31
CA LEU A 22 4.53 18.33 0.34
C LEU A 22 5.43 19.52 0.70
N GLN A 23 4.99 20.75 0.41
CA GLN A 23 5.77 21.95 0.68
C GLN A 23 6.12 22.07 2.17
N GLY A 24 7.40 22.28 2.46
CA GLY A 24 7.90 22.43 3.83
C GLY A 24 7.91 21.13 4.66
N LYS A 25 7.65 19.96 4.05
CA LYS A 25 7.76 18.67 4.72
C LYS A 25 9.13 18.04 4.50
N ASN A 26 9.62 17.34 5.52
CA ASN A 26 10.87 16.60 5.44
C ASN A 26 10.64 15.20 4.88
N LEU A 27 10.97 14.97 3.61
CA LEU A 27 10.75 13.68 2.94
C LEU A 27 11.51 12.52 3.61
N GLN A 28 12.64 12.82 4.26
CA GLN A 28 13.43 11.82 4.97
C GLN A 28 12.73 11.33 6.25
N GLU A 29 11.95 12.20 6.89
CA GLU A 29 11.14 11.84 8.07
C GLU A 29 9.81 11.19 7.69
N ILE A 30 9.26 11.56 6.53
CA ILE A 30 8.05 10.95 5.99
C ILE A 30 8.29 9.47 5.66
N PHE A 31 9.35 9.14 4.92
CA PHE A 31 9.62 7.76 4.51
C PHE A 31 10.62 7.04 5.41
N PRO A 32 10.18 6.02 6.17
CA PRO A 32 11.08 5.24 7.00
C PRO A 32 12.11 4.51 6.12
N ARG A 33 13.25 4.17 6.72
CA ARG A 33 14.34 3.50 6.00
C ARG A 33 13.89 2.21 5.31
N GLY A 34 13.10 1.37 5.99
CA GLY A 34 12.59 0.13 5.41
C GLY A 34 11.79 0.35 4.12
N TYR A 35 10.97 1.40 4.07
CA TYR A 35 10.25 1.75 2.85
C TYR A 35 11.21 2.09 1.69
N ARG A 36 12.25 2.89 1.97
CA ARG A 36 13.23 3.31 0.94
C ARG A 36 14.12 2.18 0.44
N ASP A 37 14.30 1.13 1.26
CA ASP A 37 15.02 -0.07 0.86
C ASP A 37 14.13 -1.00 -0.01
N ASP A 38 12.80 -0.95 0.16
CA ASP A 38 11.84 -1.78 -0.58
C ASP A 38 11.31 -1.15 -1.89
N PHE A 39 11.24 0.19 -1.98
CA PHE A 39 10.56 0.89 -3.09
C PHE A 39 11.46 1.87 -3.84
N LYS A 40 11.19 2.03 -5.14
CA LYS A 40 11.87 3.02 -5.98
C LYS A 40 11.27 4.40 -5.77
N VAL A 41 12.00 5.42 -6.24
CA VAL A 41 11.58 6.82 -6.20
C VAL A 41 10.23 7.03 -6.89
N ILE A 42 10.01 6.35 -8.02
CA ILE A 42 8.74 6.46 -8.76
C ILE A 42 7.55 5.90 -7.97
N ASP A 43 7.75 4.80 -7.23
CA ASP A 43 6.70 4.22 -6.38
C ASP A 43 6.32 5.19 -5.25
N ALA A 44 7.30 5.87 -4.66
CA ALA A 44 7.08 6.87 -3.62
C ALA A 44 6.32 8.10 -4.12
N TYR A 45 6.63 8.54 -5.35
CA TYR A 45 5.89 9.60 -6.01
C TYR A 45 4.42 9.22 -6.24
N GLU A 46 4.17 8.02 -6.78
CA GLU A 46 2.80 7.52 -6.96
C GLU A 46 2.06 7.33 -5.63
N ASP A 47 2.75 6.85 -4.61
CA ASP A 47 2.20 6.73 -3.26
C ASP A 47 1.81 8.10 -2.71
N PHE A 48 2.56 9.17 -2.99
CA PHE A 48 2.18 10.52 -2.59
C PHE A 48 0.91 11.03 -3.27
N ILE A 49 0.65 10.67 -4.53
CA ILE A 49 -0.61 11.02 -5.20
C ILE A 49 -1.78 10.34 -4.48
N LYS A 50 -1.63 9.07 -4.09
CA LYS A 50 -2.66 8.37 -3.31
C LYS A 50 -2.85 8.99 -1.93
N ILE A 51 -1.75 9.34 -1.26
CA ILE A 51 -1.77 9.96 0.06
C ILE A 51 -2.42 11.35 0.02
N SER A 52 -2.14 12.16 -1.00
CA SER A 52 -2.76 13.49 -1.14
C SER A 52 -4.28 13.37 -1.30
N HIS A 53 -4.75 12.40 -2.09
CA HIS A 53 -6.18 12.09 -2.24
C HIS A 53 -6.79 11.56 -0.95
N LEU A 54 -6.11 10.66 -0.24
CA LEU A 54 -6.54 10.16 1.06
C LEU A 54 -6.75 11.31 2.06
N VAL A 55 -5.79 12.23 2.17
CA VAL A 55 -5.91 13.39 3.08
C VAL A 55 -7.04 14.32 2.63
N LYS A 56 -7.15 14.60 1.33
CA LYS A 56 -8.17 15.50 0.78
C LYS A 56 -9.60 14.96 0.92
N LEU A 57 -9.79 13.66 0.70
CA LEU A 57 -11.09 13.00 0.71
C LEU A 57 -11.44 12.39 2.07
N GLN A 58 -10.47 12.31 3.00
CA GLN A 58 -10.62 11.62 4.29
C GLN A 58 -11.11 10.17 4.12
N ALA A 59 -10.64 9.50 3.06
CA ALA A 59 -11.13 8.19 2.64
C ALA A 59 -9.96 7.24 2.36
N LEU A 60 -10.16 5.95 2.68
CA LEU A 60 -9.24 4.87 2.37
C LEU A 60 -8.88 4.90 0.87
N GLN A 61 -7.61 4.79 0.55
CA GLN A 61 -7.15 4.61 -0.82
C GLN A 61 -6.59 3.21 -1.01
N VAL A 62 -6.74 2.68 -2.22
CA VAL A 62 -6.26 1.35 -2.60
C VAL A 62 -5.53 1.46 -3.94
N LYS A 63 -4.39 0.80 -4.06
CA LYS A 63 -3.68 0.56 -5.32
C LYS A 63 -3.48 -0.93 -5.48
N LEU A 64 -4.00 -1.49 -6.58
CA LEU A 64 -3.76 -2.87 -7.00
C LEU A 64 -2.81 -2.83 -8.20
N THR A 65 -1.72 -3.58 -8.11
CA THR A 65 -0.77 -3.79 -9.21
C THR A 65 -0.73 -5.27 -9.53
N ASP A 66 -0.92 -5.61 -10.80
CA ASP A 66 -0.73 -6.97 -11.32
C ASP A 66 0.71 -7.14 -11.80
N ASP A 67 1.38 -8.20 -11.33
CA ASP A 67 2.62 -8.68 -11.88
C ASP A 67 2.38 -10.03 -12.56
N SER A 68 1.88 -9.94 -13.79
CA SER A 68 1.62 -11.09 -14.66
C SER A 68 2.83 -12.01 -14.84
N GLN A 69 4.07 -11.49 -14.77
CA GLN A 69 5.27 -12.31 -14.94
C GLN A 69 5.51 -13.19 -13.71
N ALA A 70 5.38 -12.62 -12.51
CA ALA A 70 5.51 -13.34 -11.25
C ALA A 70 4.24 -14.13 -10.86
N LYS A 71 3.13 -13.96 -11.60
CA LYS A 71 1.79 -14.45 -11.23
C LYS A 71 1.35 -13.97 -9.84
N GLN A 72 1.76 -12.76 -9.49
CA GLN A 72 1.51 -12.14 -8.19
C GLN A 72 0.69 -10.86 -8.36
N PHE A 73 -0.01 -10.51 -7.29
CA PHE A 73 -0.65 -9.20 -7.16
C PHE A 73 -0.05 -8.47 -5.99
N TYR A 74 0.05 -7.15 -6.11
CA TYR A 74 0.46 -6.29 -5.02
C TYR A 74 -0.69 -5.36 -4.69
N ILE A 75 -1.08 -5.30 -3.42
CA ILE A 75 -2.07 -4.35 -2.94
C ILE A 75 -1.41 -3.41 -1.95
N LYS A 76 -1.58 -2.11 -2.18
CA LYS A 76 -1.26 -1.06 -1.22
C LYS A 76 -2.56 -0.47 -0.68
N LEU A 77 -2.74 -0.55 0.64
CA LEU A 77 -3.83 0.12 1.36
C LEU A 77 -3.28 1.33 2.10
N TYR A 78 -3.90 2.48 1.93
CA TYR A 78 -3.51 3.73 2.59
C TYR A 78 -4.64 4.15 3.51
N SER A 79 -4.34 4.41 4.78
CA SER A 79 -5.31 4.78 5.82
C SER A 79 -4.80 5.92 6.70
N LEU A 80 -5.70 6.80 7.14
CA LEU A 80 -5.41 7.91 8.06
C LEU A 80 -5.49 7.42 9.51
N ASP A 81 -4.43 7.67 10.29
CA ASP A 81 -4.28 7.56 11.75
C ASP A 81 -4.55 6.19 12.39
N LYS A 82 -5.38 5.35 11.78
CA LYS A 82 -5.69 3.99 12.19
C LYS A 82 -5.17 3.03 11.13
N ALA A 83 -4.34 2.08 11.55
CA ALA A 83 -4.04 0.93 10.72
C ALA A 83 -5.35 0.17 10.45
N VAL A 84 -5.59 -0.19 9.19
CA VAL A 84 -6.64 -1.16 8.86
C VAL A 84 -6.26 -2.46 9.56
N THR A 85 -7.18 -3.03 10.34
CA THR A 85 -6.86 -4.28 11.06
C THR A 85 -6.57 -5.38 10.06
N LEU A 86 -5.40 -6.01 10.22
CA LEU A 86 -4.91 -7.06 9.34
C LEU A 86 -5.96 -8.15 9.04
N SER A 87 -6.68 -8.59 10.08
CA SER A 87 -7.73 -9.62 9.95
C SER A 87 -8.85 -9.22 8.99
N GLN A 88 -9.26 -7.95 8.95
CA GLN A 88 -10.31 -7.50 8.02
C GLN A 88 -9.82 -7.52 6.57
N SER A 89 -8.60 -7.07 6.34
CA SER A 89 -7.99 -7.10 5.00
C SER A 89 -7.79 -8.53 4.51
N MET A 90 -7.29 -9.42 5.36
CA MET A 90 -7.07 -10.85 5.04
C MET A 90 -8.37 -11.52 4.59
N SER A 91 -9.44 -11.42 5.37
CA SER A 91 -10.72 -12.06 5.00
C SER A 91 -11.31 -11.54 3.69
N ILE A 92 -11.14 -10.25 3.39
CA ILE A 92 -11.59 -9.68 2.11
C ILE A 92 -10.76 -10.25 0.97
N LEU A 93 -9.43 -10.31 1.10
CA LEU A 93 -8.52 -10.83 0.08
C LEU A 93 -8.74 -12.33 -0.16
N GLU A 94 -8.91 -13.10 0.89
CA GLU A 94 -9.26 -14.52 0.83
C GLU A 94 -10.61 -14.75 0.13
N SER A 95 -11.62 -13.91 0.45
CA SER A 95 -12.93 -13.97 -0.21
C SER A 95 -12.86 -13.65 -1.71
N MET A 96 -11.79 -12.98 -2.16
CA MET A 96 -11.51 -12.71 -3.59
C MET A 96 -10.70 -13.83 -4.26
N GLY A 97 -10.45 -14.95 -3.55
CA GLY A 97 -9.64 -16.07 -4.06
C GLY A 97 -8.15 -15.76 -4.10
N LEU A 98 -7.68 -14.81 -3.27
CA LEU A 98 -6.27 -14.43 -3.17
C LEU A 98 -5.69 -14.98 -1.87
N GLU A 99 -4.45 -15.43 -1.95
CA GLU A 99 -3.67 -15.83 -0.79
C GLU A 99 -2.62 -14.76 -0.49
N VAL A 100 -2.48 -14.37 0.78
CA VAL A 100 -1.51 -13.37 1.22
C VAL A 100 -0.17 -14.03 1.52
N LEU A 101 0.83 -13.72 0.69
CA LEU A 101 2.19 -14.23 0.84
C LEU A 101 3.00 -13.43 1.85
N LEU A 102 2.84 -12.11 1.84
CA LEU A 102 3.60 -11.20 2.69
C LEU A 102 2.80 -9.93 2.95
N GLU A 103 2.92 -9.42 4.17
CA GLU A 103 2.49 -8.07 4.52
C GLU A 103 3.70 -7.27 5.01
N LYS A 104 3.84 -6.04 4.52
CA LYS A 104 4.75 -5.03 5.06
C LYS A 104 3.99 -3.74 5.40
N PRO A 105 3.81 -3.40 6.68
CA PRO A 105 3.27 -2.12 7.09
C PRO A 105 4.36 -1.04 7.15
N TYR A 106 4.03 0.15 6.65
CA TYR A 106 4.89 1.33 6.73
C TYR A 106 4.08 2.50 7.30
N GLN A 107 4.62 3.13 8.34
CA GLN A 107 4.05 4.36 8.88
C GLN A 107 4.74 5.56 8.23
N LEU A 108 3.98 6.35 7.48
CA LEU A 108 4.43 7.57 6.84
C LEU A 108 4.02 8.76 7.70
N LYS A 109 5.00 9.57 8.11
CA LYS A 109 4.77 10.70 9.02
C LYS A 109 4.58 11.98 8.24
N LEU A 110 3.33 12.39 8.01
CA LEU A 110 3.03 13.71 7.46
C LEU A 110 2.89 14.68 8.64
N ASN A 111 3.51 15.85 8.60
CA ASN A 111 3.41 16.82 9.71
C ASN A 111 1.94 17.01 10.16
N GLY A 112 1.60 16.48 11.35
CA GLY A 112 0.25 16.48 11.93
C GLY A 112 -0.54 15.16 11.89
N ASN A 113 -0.37 14.31 10.86
CA ASN A 113 -1.15 13.08 10.66
C ASN A 113 -0.25 11.88 10.34
N SER A 114 -0.59 10.70 10.84
CA SER A 114 0.09 9.46 10.43
C SER A 114 -0.68 8.77 9.32
N VAL A 115 0.00 8.39 8.24
CA VAL A 115 -0.57 7.55 7.19
C VAL A 115 0.01 6.16 7.28
N TRP A 116 -0.85 5.17 7.41
CA TRP A 116 -0.48 3.76 7.37
C TRP A 116 -0.60 3.25 5.94
N LEU A 117 0.52 2.78 5.40
CA LEU A 117 0.59 2.07 4.13
C LEU A 117 0.82 0.58 4.42
N HIS A 118 -0.15 -0.26 4.08
CA HIS A 118 0.02 -1.70 4.11
C HIS A 118 0.28 -2.20 2.71
N HIS A 119 1.44 -2.82 2.49
CA HIS A 119 1.80 -3.45 1.22
C HIS A 119 1.67 -4.97 1.34
N PHE A 120 0.73 -5.53 0.60
CA PHE A 120 0.48 -6.96 0.52
C PHE A 120 1.05 -7.51 -0.78
N THR A 121 1.79 -8.60 -0.67
CA THR A 121 2.12 -9.48 -1.79
C THR A 121 1.13 -10.65 -1.77
N LEU A 122 0.52 -10.90 -2.90
CA LEU A 122 -0.58 -11.84 -3.06
C LEU A 122 -0.30 -12.77 -4.22
N GLN A 123 -0.89 -13.95 -4.18
CA GLN A 123 -0.97 -14.85 -5.32
C GLN A 123 -2.40 -15.34 -5.50
N ARG A 124 -2.71 -15.89 -6.68
CA ARG A 124 -3.98 -16.60 -6.86
C ARG A 124 -3.97 -17.84 -5.98
N CYS A 125 -5.00 -17.99 -5.15
CA CYS A 125 -5.25 -19.26 -4.50
C CYS A 125 -5.63 -20.28 -5.59
N HIS A 126 -4.86 -21.38 -5.71
CA HIS A 126 -5.15 -22.42 -6.70
C HIS A 126 -6.31 -23.32 -6.27
N GLU A 127 -6.75 -23.23 -5.02
CA GLU A 127 -7.87 -23.99 -4.51
C GLU A 127 -9.10 -23.08 -4.41
N LEU A 128 -9.88 -23.02 -5.50
CA LEU A 128 -11.33 -22.96 -5.32
C LEU A 128 -11.66 -24.06 -4.33
N CYS A 129 -12.11 -23.68 -3.13
CA CYS A 129 -12.49 -24.60 -2.07
C CYS A 129 -13.09 -25.84 -2.69
N ALA A 130 -12.46 -27.01 -2.49
CA ALA A 130 -13.12 -28.27 -2.73
C ALA A 130 -14.45 -28.18 -1.98
N TYR A 131 -15.52 -28.08 -2.74
CA TYR A 131 -16.87 -27.90 -2.24
C TYR A 131 -17.16 -29.14 -1.39
N ASP A 132 -17.09 -29.01 -0.06
CA ASP A 132 -17.34 -30.13 0.85
C ASP A 132 -18.84 -30.43 0.80
N HIS A 133 -19.22 -31.36 -0.10
CA HIS A 133 -20.58 -31.89 -0.21
C HIS A 133 -21.08 -32.58 1.08
N GLY A 134 -20.25 -32.74 2.11
CA GLY A 134 -20.60 -33.33 3.40
C GLY A 134 -21.24 -32.35 4.39
N LYS A 135 -21.23 -31.03 4.13
CA LYS A 135 -21.80 -30.01 5.05
C LYS A 135 -23.11 -29.36 4.62
N MET A 136 -23.77 -29.82 3.56
CA MET A 136 -25.12 -29.34 3.26
C MET A 136 -26.13 -29.92 4.25
N PRO A 137 -27.00 -29.09 4.87
CA PRO A 137 -28.20 -29.60 5.50
C PRO A 137 -29.02 -30.31 4.42
N ARG A 138 -29.27 -31.60 4.63
CA ARG A 138 -30.28 -32.32 3.85
C ARG A 138 -31.63 -31.76 4.28
N TYR A 139 -32.24 -30.97 3.42
CA TYR A 139 -33.66 -30.63 3.50
C TYR A 139 -34.50 -31.77 2.93
#